data_AF-A0A8J4GZ36-F1
#
_entry.id   AF-A0A8J4GZ36-F1
#
_cell.length_a   1.000
_cell.length_b   1.000
_cell.length_c   1.000
_cell.angle_alpha   90.00
_cell.angle_beta   90.00
_cell.angle_gamma   90.00
#
_symmetry.space_group_name_H-M   'P 1'
#
loop_
_entity.id
_entity.type
_entity.pdbx_description
1 polymer ?
#
loop_
_entity_poly.entity_id
_entity_poly.type
_entity_poly.pdbx_seq_one_letter_code
_entity_poly.pdbx_strand_id
1 'polypeptide(L)'
;MPDENLDILPSIVAHEFHHTVLFANGKWDFMDITVAKYLAVKGLAERFAENLYGFESRRPWVNRLACDELEQARRVIRKALDVKGFGEVRKYMFGDQASYEGAERTGIPPIADMPLGTVLFRPS
;
A
#
# COMPACT_ATOMS: atom_id res chain seq x y z
N MET A 1 20.49 -13.15 2.06
CA MET A 1 19.60 -11.97 1.92
C MET A 1 19.29 -11.58 0.46
N PRO A 2 20.01 -12.04 -0.60
CA PRO A 2 19.46 -11.99 -1.96
C PRO A 2 18.49 -13.14 -2.26
N ASP A 3 18.80 -14.36 -1.78
CA ASP A 3 18.12 -15.58 -2.20
C ASP A 3 16.68 -15.71 -1.70
N GLU A 4 16.38 -15.23 -0.49
CA GLU A 4 15.02 -15.25 0.10
C GLU A 4 14.01 -14.42 -0.70
N ASN A 5 14.46 -13.43 -1.46
CA ASN A 5 13.58 -12.64 -2.33
C ASN A 5 13.20 -13.40 -3.60
N LEU A 6 14.02 -14.37 -4.05
CA LEU A 6 13.75 -15.15 -5.26
C LEU A 6 12.49 -15.99 -5.11
N ASP A 7 12.27 -16.56 -3.91
CA ASP A 7 11.12 -17.41 -3.63
C ASP A 7 9.80 -16.64 -3.66
N ILE A 8 9.82 -15.34 -3.34
CA ILE A 8 8.62 -14.47 -3.38
C ILE A 8 8.49 -13.68 -4.69
N LEU A 9 9.44 -13.80 -5.64
CA LEU A 9 9.36 -13.08 -6.92
C LEU A 9 8.03 -13.32 -7.66
N PRO A 10 7.49 -14.55 -7.75
CA PRO A 10 6.20 -14.76 -8.41
C PRO A 10 5.05 -13.96 -7.76
N SER A 11 5.03 -13.87 -6.42
CA SER A 11 4.07 -13.07 -5.67
C SER A 11 4.23 -11.56 -5.95
N ILE A 12 5.47 -11.09 -6.03
CA ILE A 12 5.77 -9.68 -6.40
C ILE A 12 5.25 -9.39 -7.81
N VAL A 13 5.53 -10.27 -8.78
CA VAL A 13 5.09 -10.11 -10.16
C VAL A 13 3.57 -10.09 -10.24
N ALA A 14 2.86 -10.97 -9.52
CA ALA A 14 1.41 -10.97 -9.51
C ALA A 14 0.80 -9.68 -8.91
N HIS A 15 1.40 -9.12 -7.87
CA HIS A 15 0.98 -7.83 -7.32
C HIS A 15 1.12 -6.70 -8.37
N GLU A 16 2.27 -6.59 -9.05
CA GLU A 16 2.46 -5.54 -10.06
C GLU A 16 1.63 -5.80 -11.33
N PHE A 17 1.42 -7.06 -11.68
CA PHE A 17 0.53 -7.47 -12.77
C PHE A 17 -0.91 -7.03 -12.50
N HIS A 18 -1.40 -7.17 -11.26
CA HIS A 18 -2.72 -6.68 -10.86
C HIS A 18 -2.88 -5.19 -11.15
N HIS A 19 -1.90 -4.35 -10.75
CA HIS A 19 -1.92 -2.92 -11.06
C HIS A 19 -1.98 -2.67 -12.56
N THR A 20 -1.15 -3.39 -13.32
CA THR A 20 -1.08 -3.24 -14.78
C THR A 20 -2.43 -3.52 -15.44
N VAL A 21 -3.08 -4.62 -15.08
CA VAL A 21 -4.41 -4.97 -15.60
C VAL A 21 -5.45 -3.93 -15.18
N LEU A 22 -5.47 -3.53 -13.91
CA LEU A 22 -6.44 -2.57 -13.40
C LEU A 22 -6.29 -1.19 -14.07
N PHE A 23 -5.06 -0.72 -14.24
CA PHE A 23 -4.78 0.57 -14.87
C PHE A 23 -4.99 0.56 -16.39
N ALA A 24 -4.78 -0.58 -17.05
CA ALA A 24 -5.07 -0.72 -18.49
C ALA A 24 -6.58 -0.78 -18.81
N ASN A 25 -7.42 -1.21 -17.88
CA ASN A 25 -8.84 -1.45 -18.12
C ASN A 25 -9.78 -0.46 -17.40
N GLY A 26 -9.24 0.46 -16.60
CA GLY A 26 -10.01 1.48 -15.90
C GLY A 26 -9.78 2.89 -16.45
N LYS A 27 -10.71 3.81 -16.15
CA LYS A 27 -10.45 5.25 -16.30
C LYS A 27 -9.78 5.76 -15.04
N TRP A 28 -8.56 6.25 -15.18
CA TRP A 28 -7.74 6.73 -14.07
C TRP A 28 -7.41 8.20 -14.25
N ASP A 29 -7.70 8.97 -13.21
CA ASP A 29 -7.28 10.36 -13.10
C ASP A 29 -6.44 10.49 -11.83
N PHE A 30 -5.13 10.72 -12.03
CA PHE A 30 -4.19 10.91 -10.93
C PHE A 30 -4.45 12.20 -10.14
N MET A 31 -5.28 13.12 -10.64
CA MET A 31 -5.73 14.31 -9.93
C MET A 31 -7.00 14.06 -9.10
N ASP A 32 -7.86 13.09 -9.46
CA ASP A 32 -9.07 12.71 -8.71
C ASP A 32 -8.93 11.41 -7.88
N ILE A 33 -7.71 10.86 -7.81
CA ILE A 33 -7.45 9.72 -6.93
C ILE A 33 -7.44 10.17 -5.47
N THR A 34 -8.16 9.45 -4.61
CA THR A 34 -8.19 9.68 -3.17
C THR A 34 -7.26 8.70 -2.44
N VAL A 35 -6.91 9.02 -1.19
CA VAL A 35 -6.20 8.08 -0.30
C VAL A 35 -6.97 6.75 -0.19
N ALA A 36 -8.30 6.80 -0.03
CA ALA A 36 -9.12 5.60 0.02
C ALA A 36 -9.03 4.75 -1.27
N LYS A 37 -9.15 5.39 -2.45
CA LYS A 37 -9.05 4.70 -3.75
C LYS A 37 -7.68 4.04 -3.90
N TYR A 38 -6.60 4.76 -3.61
CA TYR A 38 -5.24 4.23 -3.79
C TYR A 38 -4.93 3.11 -2.78
N LEU A 39 -5.41 3.23 -1.54
CA LEU A 39 -5.29 2.17 -0.53
C LEU A 39 -6.05 0.91 -0.92
N ALA A 40 -7.22 1.06 -1.54
CA ALA A 40 -7.97 -0.06 -2.11
C ALA A 40 -7.16 -0.76 -3.22
N VAL A 41 -6.55 0.00 -4.13
CA VAL A 41 -5.71 -0.53 -5.22
C VAL A 41 -4.54 -1.36 -4.66
N LYS A 42 -3.81 -0.83 -3.68
CA LYS A 42 -2.68 -1.52 -3.05
C LYS A 42 -3.11 -2.77 -2.28
N GLY A 43 -4.19 -2.68 -1.52
CA GLY A 43 -4.73 -3.82 -0.76
C GLY A 43 -5.26 -4.94 -1.65
N LEU A 44 -5.97 -4.62 -2.74
CA LEU A 44 -6.45 -5.62 -3.70
C LEU A 44 -5.31 -6.35 -4.41
N ALA A 45 -4.26 -5.64 -4.82
CA ALA A 45 -3.09 -6.26 -5.43
C ALA A 45 -2.37 -7.23 -4.48
N GLU A 46 -2.24 -6.85 -3.20
CA GLU A 46 -1.64 -7.72 -2.19
C GLU A 46 -2.50 -8.96 -1.94
N ARG A 47 -3.83 -8.80 -1.85
CA ARG A 47 -4.75 -9.94 -1.71
C ARG A 47 -4.78 -10.85 -2.92
N PHE A 48 -4.67 -10.30 -4.12
CA PHE A 48 -4.56 -11.08 -5.35
C PHE A 48 -3.32 -11.96 -5.33
N ALA A 49 -2.15 -11.40 -4.97
CA ALA A 49 -0.91 -12.17 -4.84
C ALA A 49 -1.01 -13.25 -3.74
N GLU A 50 -1.53 -12.90 -2.56
CA GLU A 50 -1.75 -13.85 -1.46
C GLU A 50 -2.68 -15.01 -1.86
N ASN A 51 -3.73 -14.74 -2.64
CA ASN A 51 -4.65 -15.79 -3.10
C ASN A 51 -3.97 -16.79 -4.04
N LEU A 52 -2.97 -16.36 -4.82
CA LEU A 52 -2.25 -17.22 -5.76
C LEU A 52 -1.10 -18.00 -5.11
N TYR A 53 -0.42 -17.41 -4.13
CA TYR A 53 0.84 -17.95 -3.60
C TYR A 53 0.82 -18.24 -2.09
N GLY A 54 -0.29 -17.95 -1.40
CA GLY A 54 -0.49 -18.23 0.01
C GLY A 54 -0.07 -17.10 0.95
N PHE A 55 -0.34 -17.27 2.24
CA PHE A 55 -0.02 -16.26 3.26
C PHE A 55 1.50 -16.07 3.44
N GLU A 56 2.27 -17.15 3.33
CA GLU A 56 3.74 -17.14 3.49
C GLU A 56 4.45 -16.36 2.36
N SER A 57 3.78 -16.12 1.23
CA SER A 57 4.33 -15.31 0.15
C SER A 57 4.18 -13.80 0.38
N ARG A 58 3.66 -13.40 1.55
CA ARG A 58 3.56 -11.98 1.93
C ARG A 58 4.95 -11.39 2.07
N ARG A 59 5.08 -10.19 1.54
CA ARG A 59 6.38 -9.52 1.48
C ARG A 59 6.87 -9.16 2.90
N PRO A 60 8.19 -9.14 3.15
CA PRO A 60 8.75 -8.78 4.46
C PRO A 60 8.29 -7.41 4.99
N TRP A 61 7.93 -6.49 4.08
CA TRP A 61 7.44 -5.14 4.42
C TRP A 61 6.00 -5.11 4.93
N VAL A 62 5.18 -6.12 4.66
CA VAL A 62 3.78 -6.19 5.15
C VAL A 62 3.74 -6.36 6.67
N ASN A 63 4.77 -6.95 7.27
CA ASN A 63 4.88 -7.15 8.72
C ASN A 63 5.94 -6.23 9.36
N ARG A 64 6.38 -5.18 8.65
CA ARG A 64 7.51 -4.36 9.09
C ARG A 64 7.15 -3.32 10.16
N LEU A 65 5.88 -2.93 10.25
CA LEU A 65 5.42 -1.98 11.26
C LEU A 65 5.11 -2.71 12.57
N ALA A 66 5.59 -2.16 13.68
CA ALA A 66 5.13 -2.57 14.99
C ALA A 66 3.62 -2.25 15.17
N CYS A 67 2.94 -2.96 16.09
CA CYS A 67 1.49 -2.83 16.27
C CYS A 67 1.05 -1.38 16.58
N ASP A 68 1.84 -0.65 17.37
CA ASP A 68 1.61 0.75 17.73
C ASP A 68 1.80 1.69 16.53
N GLU A 69 2.84 1.46 15.72
CA GLU A 69 3.07 2.19 14.46
C GLU A 69 1.92 1.97 13.47
N LEU A 70 1.43 0.73 13.35
CA LEU A 70 0.30 0.38 12.51
C LEU A 70 -0.99 1.07 12.97
N GLU A 71 -1.28 1.06 14.27
CA GLU A 71 -2.44 1.72 14.85
C GLU A 71 -2.39 3.24 14.68
N GLN A 72 -1.20 3.84 14.83
CA GLN A 72 -1.01 5.26 14.59
C GLN A 72 -1.24 5.61 13.11
N ALA A 73 -0.63 4.87 12.19
CA ALA A 73 -0.84 5.07 10.75
C ALA A 73 -2.32 4.91 10.37
N ARG A 74 -3.02 3.91 10.94
CA ARG A 74 -4.47 3.72 10.76
C ARG A 74 -5.28 4.93 11.19
N ARG A 75 -4.96 5.55 12.34
CA ARG A 75 -5.65 6.76 12.83
C ARG A 75 -5.45 7.96 11.92
N VAL A 76 -4.23 8.16 11.42
CA VAL A 76 -3.92 9.27 10.50
C VAL A 76 -4.62 9.07 9.16
N ILE A 77 -4.47 7.90 8.54
CA ILE A 77 -5.06 7.60 7.22
C ILE A 77 -6.59 7.65 7.26
N ARG A 78 -7.23 7.18 8.33
CA ARG A 78 -8.70 7.25 8.48
C ARG A 78 -9.23 8.68 8.39
N LYS A 79 -8.46 9.68 8.84
CA LYS A 79 -8.85 11.09 8.75
C LYS A 79 -8.57 11.73 7.39
N ALA A 80 -7.80 11.04 6.54
CA ALA A 80 -7.32 11.55 5.26
C ALA A 80 -7.91 10.81 4.04
N LEU A 81 -8.89 9.92 4.24
CA LEU A 81 -9.44 9.06 3.19
C LEU A 81 -9.91 9.82 1.94
N ASP A 82 -10.43 11.04 2.14
CA ASP A 82 -10.95 11.91 1.09
C ASP A 82 -9.92 12.88 0.51
N VAL A 83 -8.68 12.88 1.01
CA VAL A 83 -7.60 13.69 0.43
C VAL A 83 -7.34 13.22 -1.00
N LYS A 84 -7.29 14.18 -1.93
CA LYS A 84 -7.23 13.96 -3.39
C LYS A 84 -5.92 14.43 -4.00
N GLY A 85 -5.61 13.83 -5.15
CA GLY A 85 -4.46 14.17 -5.97
C GLY A 85 -3.25 13.34 -5.56
N PHE A 86 -2.61 12.71 -6.54
CA PHE A 86 -1.54 11.75 -6.30
C PHE A 86 -0.36 12.34 -5.50
N GLY A 87 -0.07 13.63 -5.70
CA GLY A 87 0.96 14.36 -4.94
C GLY A 87 0.69 14.44 -3.43
N GLU A 88 -0.58 14.48 -3.02
CA GLU A 88 -0.98 14.45 -1.61
C GLU A 88 -1.15 13.01 -1.13
N VAL A 89 -1.81 12.16 -1.91
CA VAL A 89 -2.03 10.74 -1.59
C VAL A 89 -0.72 10.04 -1.25
N ARG A 90 0.34 10.28 -2.02
CA ARG A 90 1.65 9.62 -1.82
C ARG A 90 2.26 9.86 -0.44
N LYS A 91 1.93 10.98 0.25
CA LYS A 91 2.40 11.28 1.61
C LYS A 91 1.86 10.27 2.63
N TYR A 92 0.60 9.85 2.45
CA TYR A 92 -0.06 8.89 3.32
C TYR A 92 0.32 7.43 3.03
N MET A 93 0.71 7.16 1.79
CA MET A 93 0.99 5.79 1.35
C MET A 93 2.44 5.40 1.60
N PHE A 94 3.38 6.28 1.25
CA PHE A 94 4.81 6.00 1.36
C PHE A 94 5.45 6.59 2.62
N GLY A 95 4.69 7.33 3.43
CA GLY A 95 5.14 7.95 4.66
C GLY A 95 6.11 9.13 4.43
N ASP A 96 6.61 9.66 5.55
CA ASP A 96 7.35 10.92 5.54
C ASP A 96 8.71 10.85 4.83
N GLN A 97 9.26 9.66 4.60
CA GLN A 97 10.50 9.47 3.84
C GLN A 97 10.34 9.70 2.33
N ALA A 98 9.12 9.60 1.79
CA ALA A 98 8.85 9.87 0.38
C ALA A 98 8.53 11.35 0.12
N SER A 99 8.40 12.15 1.17
CA SER A 99 8.13 13.59 1.08
C SER A 99 9.39 14.35 0.66
N TYR A 100 9.21 15.43 -0.12
CA TYR A 100 10.31 16.32 -0.49
C TYR A 100 10.73 17.20 0.70
N GLU A 101 11.94 17.74 0.68
CA GLU A 101 12.41 18.66 1.72
C GLU A 101 11.46 19.85 1.89
N GLY A 102 10.99 20.08 3.12
CA GLY A 102 10.04 21.15 3.46
C GLY A 102 8.55 20.77 3.36
N ALA A 103 8.22 19.55 2.93
CA ALA A 103 6.86 19.04 3.01
C ALA A 103 6.44 18.78 4.47
N GLU A 104 5.18 19.05 4.77
CA GLU A 104 4.58 18.74 6.07
C GLU A 104 4.65 17.23 6.34
N ARG A 105 5.12 16.87 7.54
CA ARG A 105 5.25 15.49 7.99
C ARG A 105 3.92 15.00 8.55
N THR A 106 3.44 13.89 7.99
CA THR A 106 2.20 13.22 8.38
C THR A 106 2.36 12.36 9.63
N GLY A 107 3.60 12.03 10.02
CA GLY A 107 3.90 11.07 11.07
C GLY A 107 3.67 9.62 10.66
N ILE A 108 3.49 9.35 9.36
CA ILE A 108 3.29 8.01 8.83
C ILE A 108 4.65 7.36 8.55
N PRO A 109 4.88 6.13 9.06
CA PRO A 109 6.12 5.40 8.80
C PRO A 109 6.21 4.98 7.33
N PRO A 110 7.41 4.70 6.80
CA PRO A 110 7.60 4.32 5.41
C PRO A 110 6.82 3.07 5.03
N ILE A 111 6.26 3.04 3.81
CA ILE A 111 5.60 1.85 3.23
C ILE A 111 4.38 1.41 4.06
N ALA A 112 3.67 2.35 4.68
CA ALA A 112 2.49 2.06 5.50
C ALA A 112 1.27 1.58 4.70
N ASP A 113 1.23 1.87 3.40
CA ASP A 113 0.19 1.42 2.48
C ASP A 113 0.05 -0.10 2.40
N MET A 114 1.18 -0.82 2.40
CA MET A 114 1.22 -2.26 2.26
C MET A 114 0.53 -2.99 3.43
N PRO A 115 0.93 -2.79 4.71
CA PRO A 115 0.23 -3.39 5.84
C PRO A 115 -1.24 -2.94 5.94
N LEU A 116 -1.53 -1.65 5.78
CA LEU A 116 -2.88 -1.12 5.97
C LEU A 116 -3.87 -1.56 4.88
N GLY A 117 -3.40 -1.72 3.64
CA GLY A 117 -4.19 -2.30 2.55
C GLY A 117 -4.63 -3.72 2.88
N THR A 118 -3.74 -4.56 3.42
CA THR A 118 -4.07 -5.93 3.83
C THR A 118 -5.07 -6.01 5.00
N VAL A 119 -5.03 -5.03 5.91
CA VAL A 119 -5.92 -4.97 7.09
C VAL A 119 -7.35 -4.57 6.70
N LEU A 120 -7.54 -3.71 5.69
CA LEU A 120 -8.87 -3.30 5.23
C LEU A 120 -9.64 -4.42 4.51
N PHE A 121 -8.96 -5.41 3.94
CA PHE A 121 -9.56 -6.52 3.19
C PHE A 121 -9.37 -7.88 3.87
N ARG A 122 -9.44 -7.96 5.20
CA ARG A 122 -9.54 -9.27 5.87
C ARG A 122 -10.96 -9.84 5.67
N PRO A 123 -11.11 -11.09 5.20
CA PRO A 123 -12.38 -11.78 5.36
C PRO A 123 -12.68 -11.93 6.86
N SER A 124 -13.97 -11.78 7.21
CA SER A 124 -14.54 -12.02 8.53
C SER A 124 -14.38 -13.47 8.97
#